data_AF-A0A524DRJ9-F1
#
_entry.id   AF-A0A524DRJ9-F1
#
_cell.length_a   1.000
_cell.length_b   1.000
_cell.length_c   1.000
_cell.angle_alpha   90.00
_cell.angle_beta   90.00
_cell.angle_gamma   90.00
#
_symmetry.space_group_name_H-M   'P 1'
#
loop_
_entity.id
_entity.type
_entity.pdbx_description
1 polymer ?
#
loop_
_entity_poly.entity_id
_entity_poly.type
_entity_poly.pdbx_seq_one_letter_code
_entity_poly.pdbx_strand_id
1 'polypeptide(L)'
;MVDKVIPYLINLGQVIPARSKALLLNEITMALIECINIYGSKKLDKMGKINKVATCFWPVRLIPLTDTRASVCSYLLNKQEKLKVGPFSQTPPPPNNVIKAPDPETFLDSLSSYNKSYLSKKKYFKRATVIQEALFSTNEIGYFKNFFLNQYNLSSFGEPSFVLEGDPIAKSVNQIKIIQDIYDYVALKDVKMLDDYGQQIIQLCDKWLKKSTQKVEQIKGTTVDTREEEKQLARLNSELKTEKERDLKNKPEELLKSGNYRISDKTSEFNKHINNINNAVDRIKNAVNQKDLFLLDEGMNELNLRYNDLGNSISRYETELSQLKKNLDKESRDIENSHRKKISDLESRISEVEKDIDQKHKGLRSDLATAEDINLEIKNEKQSCLDNIEAIKDSELTDLQQFFNDYTIEIKTQNIVVGIPIFIFYFVDPNTSKTSERVPVLPLMIENGKVQRTKVTDSFRKELTNLMNKYTPMVNLVENEGEKNNLMESIKNFDTQVEDAINDLRMQKILGKKSADQAKDVINNLMW
;
A
#
# COMPACT_ATOMS: atom_id res chain seq x y z
N MET A 1 -1.76 14.98 28.85
CA MET A 1 -2.84 14.42 28.01
C MET A 1 -2.30 13.11 27.44
N VAL A 2 -2.97 12.01 27.75
CA VAL A 2 -2.50 10.63 27.53
C VAL A 2 -3.12 10.12 26.23
N ASP A 3 -2.33 9.91 25.17
CA ASP A 3 -2.79 9.29 23.93
C ASP A 3 -1.71 8.39 23.30
N LYS A 4 -1.43 7.30 23.99
CA LYS A 4 -1.39 5.90 23.49
C LYS A 4 -0.59 5.04 24.45
N VAL A 5 -1.33 4.45 25.37
CA VAL A 5 -0.91 3.34 26.21
C VAL A 5 -1.42 2.08 25.51
N ILE A 6 -0.51 1.24 24.99
CA ILE A 6 -0.78 -0.18 24.84
C ILE A 6 0.24 -0.90 25.72
N PRO A 7 -0.11 -1.19 26.98
CA PRO A 7 0.69 -2.01 27.86
C PRO A 7 0.35 -3.45 27.51
N TYR A 8 1.23 -4.15 26.80
CA TYR A 8 1.18 -5.60 26.86
C TYR A 8 1.86 -6.04 28.16
N LEU A 9 1.08 -5.97 29.23
CA LEU A 9 1.32 -6.80 30.40
C LEU A 9 1.22 -8.25 29.92
N ILE A 10 2.35 -8.92 29.79
CA ILE A 10 2.34 -10.36 30.02
C ILE A 10 1.80 -10.51 31.43
N ASN A 11 0.61 -11.08 31.51
CA ASN A 11 0.06 -11.60 32.74
C ASN A 11 1.05 -12.66 33.24
N LEU A 12 2.04 -12.24 34.03
CA LEU A 12 2.81 -13.12 34.89
C LEU A 12 1.92 -13.49 36.09
N GLY A 13 0.74 -14.01 35.80
CA GLY A 13 -0.10 -14.70 36.76
C GLY A 13 0.61 -16.00 37.12
N GLN A 14 1.64 -15.88 37.96
CA GLN A 14 2.27 -16.90 38.83
C GLN A 14 3.64 -16.46 39.41
N VAL A 15 4.14 -15.25 39.13
CA VAL A 15 5.41 -14.81 39.71
C VAL A 15 5.17 -13.93 40.93
N ILE A 16 4.94 -14.59 42.07
CA ILE A 16 5.13 -14.01 43.41
C ILE A 16 6.60 -14.30 43.75
N PRO A 17 7.44 -13.32 44.15
CA PRO A 17 7.57 -13.10 45.60
C PRO A 17 8.11 -11.74 46.09
N ALA A 18 7.55 -11.26 47.22
CA ALA A 18 8.41 -10.80 48.30
C ALA A 18 8.98 -12.07 48.98
N ARG A 19 10.27 -12.34 48.78
CA ARG A 19 10.93 -13.59 49.19
C ARG A 19 10.85 -13.78 50.71
N SER A 20 10.38 -14.93 51.17
CA SER A 20 10.41 -15.34 52.58
C SER A 20 11.68 -16.16 52.86
N LYS A 21 12.08 -16.31 54.14
CA LYS A 21 13.25 -17.14 54.54
C LYS A 21 13.18 -18.58 54.00
N ALA A 22 11.98 -19.17 53.93
CA ALA A 22 11.76 -20.50 53.37
C ALA A 22 12.10 -20.60 51.87
N LEU A 23 11.86 -19.52 51.12
CA LEU A 23 12.16 -19.47 49.69
C LEU A 23 13.69 -19.42 49.44
N LEU A 24 14.44 -18.71 50.30
CA LEU A 24 15.90 -18.65 50.24
C LEU A 24 16.55 -20.01 50.49
N LEU A 25 16.09 -20.75 51.49
CA LEU A 25 16.57 -22.11 51.76
C LEU A 25 16.37 -23.02 50.55
N ASN A 26 15.18 -22.99 49.94
CA ASN A 26 14.90 -23.73 48.72
C ASN A 26 15.86 -23.34 47.58
N GLU A 27 16.20 -22.06 47.42
CA GLU A 27 17.16 -21.61 46.41
C GLU A 27 18.59 -22.06 46.68
N ILE A 28 19.06 -22.01 47.94
CA ILE A 28 20.39 -22.50 48.34
C ILE A 28 20.48 -24.02 48.11
N THR A 29 19.46 -24.76 48.55
CA THR A 29 19.36 -26.21 48.34
C THR A 29 19.38 -26.56 46.86
N MET A 30 18.63 -25.84 46.03
CA MET A 30 18.66 -26.04 44.58
C MET A 30 20.04 -25.72 43.99
N ALA A 31 20.74 -24.69 44.47
CA ALA A 31 22.09 -24.36 44.03
C ALA A 31 23.12 -25.45 44.44
N LEU A 32 23.00 -26.03 45.64
CA LEU A 32 23.79 -27.18 46.06
C LEU A 32 23.56 -28.40 45.16
N ILE A 33 22.30 -28.70 44.85
CA ILE A 33 21.93 -29.78 43.93
C ILE A 33 22.51 -29.53 42.54
N GLU A 34 22.50 -28.30 42.07
CA GLU A 34 23.12 -27.94 40.80
C GLU A 34 24.64 -28.12 40.84
N CYS A 35 25.29 -27.74 41.94
CA CYS A 35 26.72 -28.01 42.17
C CYS A 35 27.02 -29.52 42.06
N ILE A 36 26.19 -30.37 42.68
CA ILE A 36 26.29 -31.84 42.58
C ILE A 36 26.14 -32.31 41.14
N ASN A 37 25.20 -31.76 40.38
CA ASN A 37 24.98 -32.13 38.99
C ASN A 37 26.15 -31.73 38.08
N ILE A 38 26.78 -30.58 38.33
CA ILE A 38 27.90 -30.06 37.53
C ILE A 38 29.17 -30.87 37.78
N TYR A 39 29.55 -31.01 39.06
CA TYR A 39 30.88 -31.50 39.43
C TYR A 39 30.86 -33.01 39.72
N GLY A 40 29.72 -33.57 40.11
CA GLY A 40 29.59 -34.96 40.56
C GLY A 40 30.20 -35.20 41.95
N SER A 41 29.70 -36.20 42.66
CA SER A 41 30.11 -36.52 44.04
C SER A 41 31.62 -36.67 44.18
N LYS A 42 32.24 -37.52 43.35
CA LYS A 42 33.69 -37.81 43.42
C LYS A 42 34.59 -36.58 43.30
N LYS A 43 34.17 -35.55 42.56
CA LYS A 43 34.97 -34.34 42.39
C LYS A 43 34.76 -33.40 43.58
N LEU A 44 33.53 -33.28 44.06
CA LEU A 44 33.21 -32.50 45.26
C LEU A 44 33.90 -33.07 46.50
N ASP A 45 33.93 -34.41 46.65
CA ASP A 45 34.66 -35.09 47.73
C ASP A 45 36.16 -34.71 47.76
N LYS A 46 36.76 -34.49 46.58
CA LYS A 46 38.15 -34.04 46.45
C LYS A 46 38.34 -32.56 46.76
N MET A 47 37.33 -31.73 46.50
CA MET A 47 37.35 -30.30 46.85
C MET A 47 37.30 -30.11 48.38
N GLY A 48 36.65 -31.06 49.07
CA GLY A 48 36.58 -31.14 50.52
C GLY A 48 35.21 -30.73 51.07
N LYS A 49 35.19 -30.23 52.31
CA LYS A 49 33.95 -29.81 52.99
C LYS A 49 33.61 -28.34 52.68
N ILE A 50 32.32 -28.02 52.66
CA ILE A 50 31.84 -26.64 52.60
C ILE A 50 31.92 -26.04 54.00
N ASN A 51 32.70 -24.97 54.18
CA ASN A 51 32.81 -24.28 55.48
C ASN A 51 32.01 -22.98 55.54
N LYS A 52 31.74 -22.37 54.38
CA LYS A 52 31.03 -21.10 54.25
C LYS A 52 30.12 -21.17 53.02
N VAL A 53 28.96 -20.56 53.15
CA VAL A 53 28.07 -20.25 52.02
C VAL A 53 27.82 -18.76 52.05
N ALA A 54 28.16 -18.06 50.98
CA ALA A 54 27.87 -16.65 50.83
C ALA A 54 26.93 -16.42 49.65
N THR A 55 26.23 -15.29 49.66
CA THR A 55 25.51 -14.78 48.50
C THR A 55 26.08 -13.44 48.08
N CYS A 56 26.21 -13.23 46.77
CA CYS A 56 26.59 -11.95 46.21
C CYS A 56 25.77 -11.68 44.95
N PHE A 57 25.85 -10.45 44.46
CA PHE A 57 25.29 -10.09 43.17
C PHE A 57 26.41 -9.85 42.16
N TRP A 58 26.26 -10.47 40.99
CA TRP A 58 27.09 -10.14 39.85
C TRP A 58 26.81 -8.69 39.43
N PRO A 59 27.83 -7.83 39.42
CA PRO A 59 27.68 -6.44 39.04
C PRO A 59 27.34 -6.39 37.56
N VAL A 60 26.14 -5.87 37.29
CA VAL A 60 25.69 -5.59 35.93
C VAL A 60 25.39 -4.12 35.83
N ARG A 61 25.80 -3.52 34.72
CA ARG A 61 25.35 -2.19 34.35
C ARG A 61 24.12 -2.31 33.46
N LEU A 62 23.11 -1.52 33.77
CA LEU A 62 21.95 -1.35 32.90
C LEU A 62 22.13 -0.07 32.12
N ILE A 63 22.15 -0.17 30.80
CA ILE A 63 22.18 0.99 29.91
C ILE A 63 20.74 1.21 29.43
N PRO A 64 20.05 2.29 29.86
CA PRO A 64 18.67 2.52 29.49
C PRO A 64 18.56 2.77 27.98
N LEU A 65 17.61 2.07 27.34
CA LEU A 65 17.24 2.29 25.94
C LEU A 65 15.90 3.01 25.83
N THR A 66 15.01 2.75 26.79
CA THR A 66 13.72 3.45 26.97
C THR A 66 13.43 3.54 28.48
N ASP A 67 12.32 4.16 28.84
CA ASP A 67 11.87 4.27 30.24
C ASP A 67 11.63 2.92 30.92
N THR A 68 11.38 1.85 30.15
CA THR A 68 11.02 0.52 30.67
C THR A 68 11.96 -0.59 30.21
N ARG A 69 12.95 -0.29 29.35
CA ARG A 69 13.89 -1.28 28.79
C ARG A 69 15.33 -0.82 28.91
N ALA A 70 16.22 -1.75 29.23
CA ALA A 70 17.66 -1.53 29.20
C ALA A 70 18.42 -2.70 28.59
N SER A 71 19.59 -2.40 28.06
CA SER A 71 20.60 -3.41 27.75
C SER A 71 21.40 -3.76 29.01
N VAL A 72 21.74 -5.03 29.17
CA VAL A 72 22.49 -5.53 30.34
C VAL A 72 23.94 -5.74 29.97
N CYS A 73 24.82 -5.20 30.79
CA CYS A 73 26.24 -5.20 30.59
C CYS A 73 26.97 -5.82 31.81
N SER A 74 27.56 -7.02 31.66
CA SER A 74 28.49 -7.64 32.63
C SER A 74 29.75 -6.80 32.87
N TYR A 75 30.13 -6.58 34.12
CA TYR A 75 31.35 -5.82 34.45
C TYR A 75 32.66 -6.49 33.96
N LEU A 76 32.66 -7.79 33.65
CA LEU A 76 33.87 -8.61 33.55
C LEU A 76 34.06 -9.41 32.25
N LEU A 77 33.11 -9.36 31.30
CA LEU A 77 33.16 -10.22 30.11
C LEU A 77 32.97 -9.42 28.83
N ASN A 78 34.00 -9.28 27.99
CA ASN A 78 33.86 -8.59 26.71
C ASN A 78 33.43 -9.55 25.60
N LYS A 79 32.22 -9.36 25.06
CA LYS A 79 31.76 -10.02 23.83
C LYS A 79 31.34 -8.96 22.80
N GLN A 80 31.24 -9.39 21.55
CA GLN A 80 30.76 -8.55 20.46
C GLN A 80 29.59 -9.24 19.80
N GLU A 81 28.46 -8.54 19.72
CA GLU A 81 27.24 -9.04 19.10
C GLU A 81 27.00 -8.34 17.77
N LYS A 82 26.55 -9.12 16.80
CA LYS A 82 26.22 -8.64 15.44
C LYS A 82 24.72 -8.39 15.37
N LEU A 83 24.34 -7.13 15.37
CA LEU A 83 22.95 -6.68 15.39
C LEU A 83 22.53 -6.17 14.01
N LYS A 84 21.35 -6.57 13.54
CA LYS A 84 20.76 -6.04 12.29
C LYS A 84 19.97 -4.77 12.59
N VAL A 85 20.71 -3.71 12.92
CA VAL A 85 20.18 -2.40 13.36
C VAL A 85 20.90 -1.28 12.60
N GLY A 86 20.55 -0.02 12.85
CA GLY A 86 21.09 1.12 12.10
C GLY A 86 20.33 1.39 10.80
N PRO A 87 20.74 2.37 9.98
CA PRO A 87 19.91 2.92 8.92
C PRO A 87 19.53 1.89 7.85
N PHE A 88 18.46 2.17 7.12
CA PHE A 88 18.10 1.42 5.92
C PHE A 88 19.24 1.44 4.90
N SER A 89 19.46 0.30 4.22
CA SER A 89 20.50 0.18 3.18
C SER A 89 20.38 1.23 2.07
N GLN A 90 19.16 1.69 1.80
CA GLN A 90 18.92 2.84 0.96
C GLN A 90 17.75 3.65 1.52
N THR A 91 18.03 4.92 1.83
CA THR A 91 17.00 5.86 2.26
C THR A 91 16.30 6.46 1.04
N PRO A 92 14.97 6.35 0.92
CA PRO A 92 14.24 7.04 -0.14
C PRO A 92 14.46 8.56 -0.05
N PRO A 93 14.64 9.26 -1.18
CA PRO A 93 14.61 10.72 -1.17
C PRO A 93 13.20 11.23 -0.80
N PRO A 94 13.06 12.44 -0.24
CA PRO A 94 11.75 13.01 0.08
C PRO A 94 10.83 13.04 -1.15
N PRO A 95 9.56 12.58 -1.04
CA PRO A 95 8.63 12.51 -2.17
C PRO A 95 8.49 13.85 -2.91
N ASN A 96 8.44 14.96 -2.19
CA ASN A 96 8.34 16.31 -2.77
C ASN A 96 9.52 16.70 -3.66
N ASN A 97 10.69 16.10 -3.47
CA ASN A 97 11.89 16.40 -4.27
C ASN A 97 11.91 15.65 -5.59
N VAL A 98 11.24 14.50 -5.66
CA VAL A 98 11.29 13.59 -6.81
C VAL A 98 10.01 13.63 -7.62
N ILE A 99 8.85 13.63 -6.95
CA ILE A 99 7.54 13.62 -7.61
C ILE A 99 7.22 15.05 -8.06
N LYS A 100 7.62 15.36 -9.29
CA LYS A 100 7.39 16.64 -9.95
C LYS A 100 6.72 16.39 -11.29
N ALA A 101 5.69 17.17 -11.59
CA ALA A 101 4.95 17.00 -12.82
C ALA A 101 4.28 18.29 -13.28
N PRO A 102 4.28 18.59 -14.58
CA PRO A 102 3.50 19.66 -15.17
C PRO A 102 2.02 19.31 -15.35
N ASP A 103 1.66 18.03 -15.47
CA ASP A 103 0.30 17.55 -15.76
C ASP A 103 -0.06 16.27 -14.97
N PRO A 104 -1.32 15.82 -14.99
CA PRO A 104 -1.77 14.65 -14.21
C PRO A 104 -1.16 13.31 -14.64
N GLU A 105 -0.92 13.08 -15.93
CA GLU A 105 -0.36 11.82 -16.43
C GLU A 105 1.11 11.70 -16.02
N THR A 106 1.89 12.76 -16.24
CA THR A 106 3.28 12.84 -15.79
C THR A 106 3.40 12.77 -14.26
N PHE A 107 2.39 13.24 -13.52
CA PHE A 107 2.31 13.07 -12.07
C PHE A 107 2.11 11.61 -11.69
N LEU A 108 1.18 10.92 -12.33
CA LEU A 108 0.92 9.50 -12.09
C LEU A 108 2.15 8.66 -12.41
N ASP A 109 2.81 8.92 -13.54
CA ASP A 109 4.05 8.24 -13.91
C ASP A 109 5.16 8.48 -12.88
N SER A 110 5.30 9.72 -12.41
CA SER A 110 6.29 10.08 -11.39
C SER A 110 5.99 9.40 -10.04
N LEU A 111 4.72 9.33 -9.65
CA LEU A 111 4.26 8.66 -8.42
C LEU A 111 4.50 7.15 -8.51
N SER A 112 4.08 6.51 -9.61
CA SER A 112 4.29 5.08 -9.83
C SER A 112 5.77 4.73 -9.92
N SER A 113 6.56 5.58 -10.58
CA SER A 113 8.02 5.43 -10.64
C SER A 113 8.66 5.55 -9.27
N TYR A 114 8.24 6.52 -8.43
CA TYR A 114 8.71 6.65 -7.07
C TYR A 114 8.39 5.40 -6.24
N ASN A 115 7.15 4.91 -6.33
CA ASN A 115 6.70 3.71 -5.62
C ASN A 115 7.53 2.48 -6.02
N LYS A 116 7.64 2.20 -7.34
CA LYS A 116 8.41 1.08 -7.89
C LYS A 116 9.91 1.19 -7.60
N SER A 117 10.43 2.41 -7.64
CA SER A 117 11.86 2.65 -7.51
C SER A 117 12.31 2.54 -6.08
N TYR A 118 11.49 2.96 -5.11
CA TYR A 118 11.90 3.08 -3.71
C TYR A 118 11.04 2.28 -2.73
N LEU A 119 9.73 2.47 -2.71
CA LEU A 119 8.85 1.92 -1.65
C LEU A 119 8.57 0.42 -1.82
N SER A 120 8.43 -0.09 -3.04
CA SER A 120 8.12 -1.51 -3.27
C SER A 120 9.32 -2.44 -3.07
N LYS A 121 10.54 -1.89 -3.01
CA LYS A 121 11.78 -2.67 -2.95
C LYS A 121 12.18 -2.96 -1.51
N LYS A 122 11.62 -4.03 -0.94
CA LYS A 122 11.95 -4.55 0.41
C LYS A 122 13.46 -4.64 0.72
N LYS A 123 14.30 -4.88 -0.30
CA LYS A 123 15.76 -4.93 -0.12
C LYS A 123 16.37 -3.61 0.35
N TYR A 124 15.77 -2.46 0.05
CA TYR A 124 16.26 -1.14 0.44
C TYR A 124 16.08 -0.85 1.93
N PHE A 125 15.03 -1.43 2.51
CA PHE A 125 14.70 -1.28 3.93
C PHE A 125 15.41 -2.30 4.82
N LYS A 126 16.29 -3.14 4.26
CA LYS A 126 17.14 -4.01 5.07
C LYS A 126 18.17 -3.19 5.84
N ARG A 127 18.37 -3.53 7.11
CA ARG A 127 19.41 -2.94 7.97
C ARG A 127 20.76 -3.62 7.77
N ALA A 128 21.81 -2.83 7.87
CA ALA A 128 23.17 -3.34 7.92
C ALA A 128 23.45 -4.03 9.26
N THR A 129 24.54 -4.79 9.32
CA THR A 129 25.00 -5.36 10.59
C THR A 129 25.86 -4.35 11.32
N VAL A 130 25.43 -3.93 12.50
CA VAL A 130 26.21 -3.14 13.45
C VAL A 130 26.81 -4.07 14.48
N ILE A 131 28.09 -3.90 14.80
CA ILE A 131 28.77 -4.65 15.85
C ILE A 131 28.67 -3.84 17.13
N GLN A 132 27.95 -4.34 18.13
CA GLN A 132 27.89 -3.75 19.46
C GLN A 132 28.75 -4.55 20.41
N GLU A 133 29.61 -3.87 21.17
CA GLU A 133 30.22 -4.48 22.36
C GLU A 133 29.09 -4.79 23.34
N ALA A 134 28.82 -6.07 23.54
CA ALA A 134 27.78 -6.58 24.41
C ALA A 134 28.44 -7.55 25.38
N LEU A 135 28.15 -7.41 26.65
CA LEU A 135 28.85 -8.18 27.68
C LEU A 135 28.13 -9.52 27.97
N PHE A 136 26.92 -9.69 27.42
CA PHE A 136 26.13 -10.93 27.42
C PHE A 136 25.55 -11.19 26.03
N SER A 137 25.51 -12.47 25.65
CA SER A 137 24.85 -12.98 24.45
C SER A 137 23.32 -13.02 24.60
N THR A 138 22.60 -13.18 23.50
CA THR A 138 21.13 -13.32 23.51
C THR A 138 20.62 -14.42 24.44
N ASN A 139 21.28 -15.57 24.46
CA ASN A 139 20.92 -16.69 25.33
C ASN A 139 21.13 -16.35 26.81
N GLU A 140 22.23 -15.66 27.12
CA GLU A 140 22.52 -15.17 28.48
C GLU A 140 21.49 -14.12 28.90
N ILE A 141 21.20 -13.13 28.06
CA ILE A 141 20.16 -12.13 28.30
C ILE A 141 18.80 -12.80 28.52
N GLY A 142 18.43 -13.76 27.66
CA GLY A 142 17.18 -14.53 27.76
C GLY A 142 17.02 -15.20 29.12
N TYR A 143 18.07 -15.86 29.62
CA TYR A 143 18.07 -16.46 30.95
C TYR A 143 18.03 -15.39 32.06
N PHE A 144 18.82 -14.32 31.93
CA PHE A 144 18.94 -13.30 32.97
C PHE A 144 17.70 -12.42 33.14
N LYS A 145 16.86 -12.26 32.09
CA LYS A 145 15.59 -11.50 32.13
C LYS A 145 14.78 -11.79 33.37
N ASN A 146 14.63 -13.06 33.74
CA ASN A 146 13.81 -13.46 34.87
C ASN A 146 14.33 -12.94 36.22
N PHE A 147 15.65 -12.72 36.36
CA PHE A 147 16.22 -12.15 37.57
C PHE A 147 15.97 -10.65 37.68
N PHE A 148 15.78 -9.94 36.57
CA PHE A 148 15.43 -8.51 36.58
C PHE A 148 13.92 -8.25 36.62
N LEU A 149 13.11 -9.23 36.21
CA LEU A 149 11.65 -9.20 36.37
C LEU A 149 11.22 -9.44 37.82
N ASN A 150 12.03 -10.19 38.59
CA ASN A 150 11.78 -10.45 39.99
C ASN A 150 12.21 -9.26 40.85
N GLN A 151 11.30 -8.76 41.68
CA GLN A 151 11.61 -7.73 42.66
C GLN A 151 12.22 -8.36 43.90
N TYR A 152 13.46 -8.00 44.23
CA TYR A 152 14.15 -8.46 45.43
C TYR A 152 14.03 -7.38 46.50
N ASN A 153 13.24 -7.64 47.53
CA ASN A 153 13.34 -6.82 48.72
C ASN A 153 14.65 -7.15 49.44
N LEU A 154 15.59 -6.21 49.48
CA LEU A 154 16.84 -6.38 50.22
C LEU A 154 16.58 -6.73 51.70
N SER A 155 15.51 -6.22 52.31
CA SER A 155 15.19 -6.53 53.71
C SER A 155 14.75 -7.99 53.93
N SER A 156 14.39 -8.72 52.87
CA SER A 156 14.14 -10.17 52.93
C SER A 156 15.44 -10.98 53.07
N PHE A 157 16.58 -10.37 52.73
CA PHE A 157 17.91 -10.88 52.97
C PHE A 157 18.41 -10.21 54.25
N GLY A 158 18.34 -10.92 55.38
CA GLY A 158 18.77 -10.39 56.69
C GLY A 158 20.26 -10.05 56.79
N GLU A 159 21.01 -10.17 55.70
CA GLU A 159 22.43 -9.84 55.58
C GLU A 159 22.68 -8.89 54.42
N PRO A 160 23.64 -7.96 54.54
CA PRO A 160 24.03 -7.11 53.44
C PRO A 160 24.67 -7.97 52.35
N SER A 161 23.91 -8.28 51.30
CA SER A 161 24.50 -8.75 50.06
C SER A 161 25.51 -7.71 49.59
N PHE A 162 26.76 -8.09 49.39
CA PHE A 162 27.76 -7.16 48.91
C PHE A 162 27.80 -7.17 47.37
N VAL A 163 27.92 -5.98 46.81
CA VAL A 163 28.16 -5.78 45.38
C VAL A 163 29.63 -6.11 45.13
N LEU A 164 29.92 -6.97 44.16
CA LEU A 164 31.31 -7.17 43.74
C LEU A 164 31.77 -5.90 43.01
N GLU A 165 32.31 -4.94 43.75
CA GLU A 165 33.01 -3.79 43.18
C GLU A 165 34.49 -4.20 43.01
N GLY A 166 34.93 -4.34 41.76
CA GLY A 166 36.28 -4.77 41.43
C GLY A 166 36.98 -3.77 40.51
N ASP A 167 38.32 -3.78 40.55
CA ASP A 167 39.12 -3.00 39.60
C ASP A 167 38.91 -3.49 38.15
N PRO A 168 38.92 -2.57 37.17
CA PRO A 168 38.45 -2.84 35.81
C PRO A 168 39.42 -3.68 34.97
N ILE A 169 38.85 -4.43 34.01
CA ILE A 169 39.57 -4.91 32.81
C ILE A 169 40.04 -3.69 31.99
N ALA A 170 41.03 -3.86 31.12
CA ALA A 170 41.73 -2.84 30.32
C ALA A 170 40.87 -1.77 29.60
N LYS A 171 39.55 -1.97 29.45
CA LYS A 171 38.57 -0.92 29.17
C LYS A 171 37.59 -0.84 30.33
N SER A 172 37.47 0.31 30.98
CA SER A 172 36.48 0.50 32.04
C SER A 172 35.06 0.36 31.48
N VAL A 173 34.13 -0.15 32.28
CA VAL A 173 32.71 -0.25 31.93
C VAL A 173 32.10 1.11 31.56
N ASN A 174 32.72 2.22 31.97
CA ASN A 174 32.37 3.58 31.57
C ASN A 174 32.64 3.89 30.08
N GLN A 175 33.43 3.06 29.39
CA GLN A 175 33.71 3.19 27.96
C GLN A 175 32.69 2.44 27.10
N ILE A 176 31.89 1.55 27.70
CA ILE A 176 30.89 0.75 26.98
C ILE A 176 29.69 1.65 26.72
N LYS A 177 29.57 2.10 25.47
CA LYS A 177 28.45 2.89 24.99
C LYS A 177 27.66 2.08 23.97
N ILE A 178 26.33 2.16 24.08
CA ILE A 178 25.45 1.72 23.01
C ILE A 178 25.67 2.67 21.83
N ILE A 179 25.94 2.11 20.65
CA ILE A 179 26.16 2.88 19.42
C ILE A 179 24.88 3.64 19.08
N GLN A 180 25.02 4.88 18.55
CA GLN A 180 23.88 5.75 18.24
C GLN A 180 22.83 5.10 17.35
N ASP A 181 23.25 4.27 16.39
CA ASP A 181 22.39 3.51 15.49
C ASP A 181 21.34 2.65 16.21
N ILE A 182 21.66 2.14 17.40
CA ILE A 182 20.72 1.35 18.21
C ILE A 182 19.69 2.28 18.86
N TYR A 183 20.10 3.45 19.35
CA TYR A 183 19.16 4.44 19.89
C TYR A 183 18.22 4.96 18.81
N ASP A 184 18.75 5.28 17.62
CA ASP A 184 17.96 5.76 16.48
C ASP A 184 16.98 4.68 16.00
N TYR A 185 17.40 3.41 16.02
CA TYR A 185 16.55 2.25 15.72
C TYR A 185 15.42 2.08 16.74
N VAL A 186 15.75 2.07 18.04
CA VAL A 186 14.78 1.95 19.14
C VAL A 186 13.79 3.12 19.14
N ALA A 187 14.26 4.32 18.82
CA ALA A 187 13.42 5.52 18.71
C ALA A 187 12.56 5.54 17.43
N LEU A 188 12.66 4.51 16.58
CA LEU A 188 11.94 4.34 15.32
C LEU A 188 12.14 5.54 14.38
N LYS A 189 13.36 6.11 14.36
CA LYS A 189 13.67 7.34 13.61
C LYS A 189 13.38 7.19 12.11
N ASP A 190 13.84 6.09 11.51
CA ASP A 190 13.61 5.83 10.08
C ASP A 190 12.13 5.53 9.76
N VAL A 191 11.42 4.88 10.68
CA VAL A 191 9.97 4.61 10.55
C VAL A 191 9.17 5.91 10.61
N LYS A 192 9.51 6.84 11.51
CA LYS A 192 8.88 8.17 11.56
C LYS A 192 9.12 8.97 10.28
N MET A 193 10.30 8.84 9.66
CA MET A 193 10.58 9.45 8.35
C MET A 193 9.67 8.88 7.25
N LEU A 194 9.33 7.59 7.29
CA LEU A 194 8.36 7.01 6.35
C LEU A 194 6.93 7.54 6.59
N ASP A 195 6.54 7.80 7.84
CA ASP A 195 5.25 8.45 8.14
C ASP A 195 5.19 9.87 7.53
N ASP A 196 6.27 10.65 7.67
CA ASP A 196 6.38 11.97 7.05
C ASP A 196 6.28 11.89 5.52
N TYR A 197 6.88 10.86 4.91
CA TYR A 197 6.79 10.64 3.46
C TYR A 197 5.38 10.24 3.04
N GLY A 198 4.69 9.40 3.82
CA GLY A 198 3.28 9.06 3.61
C GLY A 198 2.41 10.32 3.61
N GLN A 199 2.62 11.23 4.56
CA GLN A 199 1.91 12.51 4.61
C GLN A 199 2.21 13.40 3.40
N GLN A 200 3.47 13.47 2.95
CA GLN A 200 3.82 14.21 1.73
C GLN A 200 3.13 13.64 0.48
N ILE A 201 3.10 12.31 0.33
CA ILE A 201 2.41 11.64 -0.78
C ILE A 201 0.90 11.94 -0.74
N ILE A 202 0.27 11.88 0.44
CA ILE A 202 -1.14 12.23 0.62
C ILE A 202 -1.39 13.66 0.15
N GLN A 203 -0.60 14.62 0.63
CA GLN A 203 -0.75 16.04 0.27
C GLN A 203 -0.55 16.29 -1.24
N LEU A 204 0.44 15.64 -1.85
CA LEU A 204 0.66 15.72 -3.30
C LEU A 204 -0.54 15.18 -4.08
N CYS A 205 -1.02 13.98 -3.72
CA CYS A 205 -2.17 13.37 -4.39
C CYS A 205 -3.44 14.20 -4.21
N ASP A 206 -3.72 14.69 -3.01
CA ASP A 206 -4.92 15.49 -2.73
C ASP A 206 -4.89 16.82 -3.48
N LYS A 207 -3.70 17.44 -3.64
CA LYS A 207 -3.52 18.63 -4.47
C LYS A 207 -3.86 18.35 -5.94
N TRP A 208 -3.44 17.22 -6.49
CA TRP A 208 -3.72 16.84 -7.87
C TRP A 208 -5.17 16.41 -8.08
N LEU A 209 -5.75 15.64 -7.15
CA LEU A 209 -7.16 15.29 -7.16
C LEU A 209 -8.05 16.54 -7.11
N LYS A 210 -7.70 17.55 -6.29
CA LYS A 210 -8.43 18.83 -6.26
C LYS A 210 -8.36 19.56 -7.59
N LYS A 211 -7.16 19.67 -8.20
CA LYS A 211 -7.00 20.28 -9.53
C LYS A 211 -7.79 19.55 -10.61
N SER A 212 -7.77 18.22 -10.59
CA SER A 212 -8.47 17.40 -11.56
C SER A 212 -9.98 17.48 -11.36
N THR A 213 -10.47 17.46 -10.12
CA THR A 213 -11.90 17.66 -9.80
C THR A 213 -12.40 19.00 -10.31
N GLN A 214 -11.62 20.07 -10.16
CA GLN A 214 -11.95 21.38 -10.74
C GLN A 214 -12.01 21.36 -12.26
N LYS A 215 -11.11 20.63 -12.95
CA LYS A 215 -11.19 20.45 -14.40
C LYS A 215 -12.44 19.64 -14.81
N VAL A 216 -12.76 18.57 -14.08
CA VAL A 216 -13.98 17.79 -14.29
C VAL A 216 -15.23 18.65 -14.13
N GLU A 217 -15.29 19.50 -13.10
CA GLU A 217 -16.38 20.46 -12.89
C GLU A 217 -16.44 21.51 -14.00
N GLN A 218 -15.29 22.01 -14.49
CA GLN A 218 -15.24 22.92 -15.63
C GLN A 218 -15.77 22.27 -16.91
N ILE A 219 -15.39 21.01 -17.19
CA ILE A 219 -15.91 20.25 -18.34
C ILE A 219 -17.41 20.06 -18.19
N LYS A 220 -17.90 19.66 -17.00
CA LYS A 220 -19.35 19.50 -16.72
C LYS A 220 -20.12 20.82 -16.84
N GLY A 221 -19.50 21.94 -16.46
CA GLY A 221 -20.08 23.28 -16.55
C GLY A 221 -19.96 23.94 -17.94
N THR A 222 -19.20 23.34 -18.88
CA THR A 222 -19.04 23.87 -20.23
C THR A 222 -20.31 23.56 -21.03
N THR A 223 -21.10 24.59 -21.32
CA THR A 223 -22.24 24.47 -22.24
C THR A 223 -21.69 24.42 -23.66
N VAL A 224 -21.99 23.38 -24.44
CA VAL A 224 -21.60 23.31 -25.85
C VAL A 224 -22.32 24.44 -26.59
N ASP A 225 -21.58 25.39 -27.16
CA ASP A 225 -22.18 26.47 -27.95
C ASP A 225 -22.59 25.93 -29.33
N THR A 226 -23.87 25.58 -29.43
CA THR A 226 -24.57 25.12 -30.64
C THR A 226 -25.50 26.20 -31.20
N ARG A 227 -25.49 27.42 -30.66
CA ARG A 227 -26.52 28.43 -30.95
C ARG A 227 -26.55 28.85 -32.42
N GLU A 228 -25.38 28.93 -33.08
CA GLU A 228 -25.31 29.28 -34.49
C GLU A 228 -25.73 28.11 -35.38
N GLU A 229 -25.33 26.88 -35.05
CA GLU A 229 -25.76 25.66 -35.74
C GLU A 229 -27.27 25.41 -35.57
N GLU A 230 -27.83 25.67 -34.39
CA GLU A 230 -29.27 25.57 -34.11
C GLU A 230 -30.08 26.63 -34.88
N LYS A 231 -29.58 27.87 -34.97
CA LYS A 231 -30.19 28.91 -35.83
C LYS A 231 -30.15 28.51 -37.30
N GLN A 232 -29.02 27.97 -37.76
CA GLN A 232 -28.86 27.49 -39.13
C GLN A 232 -29.81 26.32 -39.41
N LEU A 233 -29.93 25.38 -38.48
CA LEU A 233 -30.83 24.23 -38.57
C LEU A 233 -32.30 24.68 -38.61
N ALA A 234 -32.69 25.65 -37.77
CA ALA A 234 -34.04 26.21 -37.76
C ALA A 234 -34.36 26.90 -39.10
N ARG A 235 -33.41 27.66 -39.66
CA ARG A 235 -33.55 28.30 -40.97
C ARG A 235 -33.69 27.28 -42.10
N LEU A 236 -32.79 26.30 -42.15
CA LEU A 236 -32.80 25.25 -43.19
C LEU A 236 -34.09 24.41 -43.13
N ASN A 237 -34.59 24.09 -41.93
CA ASN A 237 -35.85 23.38 -41.77
C ASN A 237 -37.06 24.21 -42.23
N SER A 238 -37.06 25.53 -41.96
CA SER A 238 -38.10 26.44 -42.47
C SER A 238 -38.05 26.55 -44.00
N GLU A 239 -36.85 26.64 -44.59
CA GLU A 239 -36.66 26.68 -46.04
C GLU A 239 -37.09 25.36 -46.71
N LEU A 240 -36.76 24.21 -46.10
CA LEU A 240 -37.19 22.89 -46.58
C LEU A 240 -38.71 22.73 -46.55
N LYS A 241 -39.37 23.19 -45.49
CA LYS A 241 -40.83 23.15 -45.38
C LYS A 241 -41.49 24.00 -46.46
N THR A 242 -41.02 25.24 -46.62
CA THR A 242 -41.54 26.18 -47.63
C THR A 242 -41.35 25.63 -49.04
N GLU A 243 -40.20 25.00 -49.30
CA GLU A 243 -39.94 24.39 -50.60
C GLU A 243 -40.85 23.17 -50.82
N LYS A 244 -40.99 22.24 -49.86
CA LYS A 244 -41.87 21.06 -49.98
C LYS A 244 -43.35 21.42 -50.20
N GLU A 245 -43.80 22.56 -49.68
CA GLU A 245 -45.17 23.05 -49.82
C GLU A 245 -45.38 23.91 -51.09
N ARG A 246 -44.35 24.11 -51.93
CA ARG A 246 -44.41 24.98 -53.11
C ARG A 246 -45.26 24.39 -54.22
N ASP A 247 -46.30 25.12 -54.63
CA ASP A 247 -47.07 24.82 -55.83
C ASP A 247 -46.23 25.07 -57.10
N LEU A 248 -46.00 24.01 -57.89
CA LEU A 248 -45.09 24.03 -59.04
C LEU A 248 -45.72 24.57 -60.32
N LYS A 249 -47.05 24.78 -60.35
CA LYS A 249 -47.81 25.30 -61.50
C LYS A 249 -47.36 24.77 -62.87
N ASN A 250 -47.07 23.47 -62.93
CA ASN A 250 -46.39 22.83 -64.06
C ASN A 250 -47.35 22.11 -65.02
N LYS A 251 -48.67 22.31 -64.87
CA LYS A 251 -49.65 21.72 -65.79
C LYS A 251 -49.61 22.40 -67.16
N PRO A 252 -49.88 21.69 -68.26
CA PRO A 252 -49.83 22.25 -69.62
C PRO A 252 -50.66 23.54 -69.78
N GLU A 253 -51.85 23.61 -69.17
CA GLU A 253 -52.72 24.77 -69.23
C GLU A 253 -52.17 25.98 -68.47
N GLU A 254 -51.42 25.74 -67.39
CA GLU A 254 -50.81 26.79 -66.57
C GLU A 254 -49.53 27.32 -67.24
N LEU A 255 -48.74 26.44 -67.85
CA LEU A 255 -47.58 26.79 -68.67
C LEU A 255 -48.00 27.60 -69.91
N LEU A 256 -49.14 27.29 -70.54
CA LEU A 256 -49.69 28.11 -71.62
C LEU A 256 -50.15 29.49 -71.13
N LYS A 257 -50.81 29.56 -69.97
CA LYS A 257 -51.23 30.82 -69.34
C LYS A 257 -50.05 31.69 -68.89
N SER A 258 -48.85 31.12 -68.73
CA SER A 258 -47.64 31.88 -68.40
C SER A 258 -47.21 32.85 -69.52
N GLY A 259 -47.69 32.66 -70.75
CA GLY A 259 -47.38 33.51 -71.90
C GLY A 259 -46.10 33.16 -72.66
N ASN A 260 -45.27 32.24 -72.13
CA ASN A 260 -44.04 31.75 -72.77
C ASN A 260 -44.31 30.84 -73.97
N TYR A 261 -45.50 30.24 -74.02
CA TYR A 261 -45.96 29.36 -75.08
C TYR A 261 -47.21 29.94 -75.73
N ARG A 262 -47.29 29.89 -77.07
CA ARG A 262 -48.43 30.43 -77.83
C ARG A 262 -49.02 29.36 -78.73
N ILE A 263 -50.35 29.31 -78.76
CA ILE A 263 -51.11 28.55 -79.76
C ILE A 263 -51.42 29.52 -80.90
N SER A 264 -50.99 29.18 -82.12
CA SER A 264 -51.23 30.00 -83.31
C SER A 264 -52.70 29.89 -83.74
N ASP A 265 -53.38 31.01 -83.94
CA ASP A 265 -54.72 31.01 -84.53
C ASP A 265 -54.62 30.81 -86.05
N LYS A 266 -55.01 29.63 -86.52
CA LYS A 266 -55.02 29.25 -87.93
C LYS A 266 -56.39 29.40 -88.61
N THR A 267 -57.39 29.90 -87.89
CA THR A 267 -58.77 30.00 -88.38
C THR A 267 -58.87 30.84 -89.67
N SER A 268 -58.16 31.96 -89.75
CA SER A 268 -58.14 32.80 -90.95
C SER A 268 -57.46 32.12 -92.15
N GLU A 269 -56.44 31.29 -91.90
CA GLU A 269 -55.74 30.52 -92.95
C GLU A 269 -56.66 29.44 -93.51
N PHE A 270 -57.31 28.66 -92.63
CA PHE A 270 -58.28 27.65 -93.02
C PHE A 270 -59.49 28.25 -93.75
N ASN A 271 -60.03 29.38 -93.28
CA ASN A 271 -61.12 30.08 -93.96
C ASN A 271 -60.72 30.56 -95.37
N LYS A 272 -59.48 31.00 -95.57
CA LYS A 272 -58.95 31.35 -96.89
C LYS A 272 -58.91 30.14 -97.82
N HIS A 273 -58.45 28.99 -97.34
CA HIS A 273 -58.45 27.75 -98.12
C HIS A 273 -59.87 27.28 -98.47
N ILE A 274 -60.81 27.35 -97.52
CA ILE A 274 -62.23 27.02 -97.76
C ILE A 274 -62.83 27.93 -98.84
N ASN A 275 -62.56 29.25 -98.78
CA ASN A 275 -63.04 30.18 -99.81
C ASN A 275 -62.43 29.89 -101.19
N ASN A 276 -61.15 29.51 -101.26
CA ASN A 276 -60.52 29.11 -102.51
C ASN A 276 -61.15 27.83 -103.09
N ILE A 277 -61.50 26.87 -102.24
CA ILE A 277 -62.24 25.66 -102.62
C ILE A 277 -63.62 26.05 -103.17
N ASN A 278 -64.37 26.91 -102.47
CA ASN A 278 -65.68 27.38 -102.93
C ASN A 278 -65.61 28.07 -104.30
N ASN A 279 -64.62 28.93 -104.51
CA ASN A 279 -64.40 29.58 -105.80
C ASN A 279 -64.09 28.56 -106.92
N ALA A 280 -63.32 27.50 -106.63
CA ALA A 280 -63.05 26.44 -107.58
C ALA A 280 -64.34 25.64 -107.91
N VAL A 281 -65.18 25.37 -106.90
CA VAL A 281 -66.51 24.76 -107.10
C VAL A 281 -67.40 25.62 -107.99
N ASP A 282 -67.41 26.95 -107.79
CA ASP A 282 -68.18 27.87 -108.64
C ASP A 282 -67.69 27.88 -110.09
N ARG A 283 -66.38 27.71 -110.32
CA ARG A 283 -65.83 27.56 -111.68
C ARG A 283 -66.28 26.27 -112.34
N ILE A 284 -66.29 25.15 -111.61
CA ILE A 284 -66.86 23.88 -112.09
C ILE A 284 -68.33 24.08 -112.48
N LYS A 285 -69.12 24.73 -111.62
CA LYS A 285 -70.53 25.04 -111.90
C LYS A 285 -70.71 25.86 -113.18
N ASN A 286 -69.86 26.86 -113.41
CA ASN A 286 -69.87 27.65 -114.64
C ASN A 286 -69.50 26.81 -115.88
N ALA A 287 -68.49 25.95 -115.77
CA ALA A 287 -68.10 25.02 -116.84
C ALA A 287 -69.23 24.04 -117.21
N VAL A 288 -69.92 23.48 -116.20
CA VAL A 288 -71.12 22.63 -116.39
C VAL A 288 -72.21 23.38 -117.15
N ASN A 289 -72.51 24.62 -116.74
CA ASN A 289 -73.53 25.45 -117.40
C ASN A 289 -73.18 25.76 -118.86
N GLN A 290 -71.89 25.93 -119.17
CA GLN A 290 -71.40 26.15 -120.54
C GLN A 290 -71.28 24.87 -121.36
N LYS A 291 -71.42 23.69 -120.74
CA LYS A 291 -71.23 22.36 -121.35
C LYS A 291 -69.83 22.18 -121.97
N ASP A 292 -68.81 22.77 -121.35
CA ASP A 292 -67.41 22.66 -121.78
C ASP A 292 -66.66 21.64 -120.92
N LEU A 293 -66.25 20.53 -121.54
CA LEU A 293 -65.58 19.42 -120.84
C LEU A 293 -64.13 19.76 -120.44
N PHE A 294 -63.45 20.63 -121.20
CA PHE A 294 -62.07 21.04 -120.89
C PHE A 294 -62.05 21.95 -119.67
N LEU A 295 -62.95 22.93 -119.62
CA LEU A 295 -63.12 23.80 -118.43
C LEU A 295 -63.56 23.01 -117.20
N LEU A 296 -64.29 21.91 -117.38
CA LEU A 296 -64.68 21.02 -116.29
C LEU A 296 -63.48 20.27 -115.70
N ASP A 297 -62.61 19.71 -116.55
CA ASP A 297 -61.40 18.99 -116.13
C ASP A 297 -60.40 19.94 -115.45
N GLU A 298 -60.21 21.15 -116.00
CA GLU A 298 -59.39 22.19 -115.38
C GLU A 298 -59.94 22.62 -114.02
N GLY A 299 -61.26 22.80 -113.90
CA GLY A 299 -61.92 23.12 -112.63
C GLY A 299 -61.79 22.01 -111.58
N MET A 300 -61.90 20.74 -111.97
CA MET A 300 -61.71 19.59 -111.07
C MET A 300 -60.26 19.44 -110.62
N ASN A 301 -59.29 19.66 -111.51
CA ASN A 301 -57.88 19.68 -111.16
C ASN A 301 -57.55 20.81 -110.18
N GLU A 302 -58.10 22.01 -110.40
CA GLU A 302 -57.95 23.12 -109.46
C GLU A 302 -58.57 22.80 -108.09
N LEU A 303 -59.78 22.24 -108.05
CA LEU A 303 -60.44 21.84 -106.79
C LEU A 303 -59.59 20.86 -105.98
N ASN A 304 -59.05 19.82 -106.64
CA ASN A 304 -58.16 18.84 -106.01
C ASN A 304 -56.88 19.49 -105.46
N LEU A 305 -56.29 20.43 -106.19
CA LEU A 305 -55.13 21.19 -105.70
C LEU A 305 -55.48 22.01 -104.45
N ARG A 306 -56.61 22.72 -104.44
CA ARG A 306 -57.04 23.51 -103.26
C ARG A 306 -57.36 22.64 -102.05
N TYR A 307 -57.93 21.45 -102.26
CA TYR A 307 -58.18 20.49 -101.19
C TYR A 307 -56.88 19.95 -100.58
N ASN A 308 -55.89 19.63 -101.42
CA ASN A 308 -54.56 19.21 -100.96
C ASN A 308 -53.84 20.33 -100.20
N ASP A 309 -53.97 21.59 -100.63
CA ASP A 309 -53.43 22.74 -99.90
C ASP A 309 -54.01 22.85 -98.48
N LEU A 310 -55.32 22.64 -98.31
CA LEU A 310 -55.96 22.62 -96.99
C LEU A 310 -55.44 21.45 -96.14
N GLY A 311 -55.36 20.24 -96.71
CA GLY A 311 -54.80 19.07 -96.02
C GLY A 311 -53.37 19.29 -95.54
N ASN A 312 -52.53 19.92 -96.37
CA ASN A 312 -51.16 20.28 -96.01
C ASN A 312 -51.11 21.31 -94.87
N SER A 313 -51.99 22.31 -94.86
CA SER A 313 -52.06 23.31 -93.78
C SER A 313 -52.50 22.69 -92.45
N ILE A 314 -53.50 21.79 -92.47
CA ILE A 314 -53.94 21.02 -91.29
C ILE A 314 -52.80 20.16 -90.74
N SER A 315 -52.12 19.38 -91.58
CA SER A 315 -51.03 18.49 -91.15
C SER A 315 -49.84 19.27 -90.56
N ARG A 316 -49.52 20.45 -91.10
CA ARG A 316 -48.51 21.35 -90.52
C ARG A 316 -48.94 21.82 -89.13
N TYR A 317 -50.21 22.20 -88.96
CA TYR A 317 -50.71 22.65 -87.66
C TYR A 317 -50.75 21.51 -86.62
N GLU A 318 -51.11 20.29 -87.01
CA GLU A 318 -51.01 19.10 -86.14
C GLU A 318 -49.56 18.85 -85.68
N THR A 319 -48.59 19.04 -86.58
CA THR A 319 -47.16 18.92 -86.25
C THR A 319 -46.71 20.03 -85.28
N GLU A 320 -47.14 21.27 -85.50
CA GLU A 320 -46.91 22.40 -84.57
C GLU A 320 -47.47 22.10 -83.16
N LEU A 321 -48.70 21.60 -83.07
CA LEU A 321 -49.34 21.23 -81.80
C LEU A 321 -48.62 20.07 -81.09
N SER A 322 -48.18 19.05 -81.84
CA SER A 322 -47.42 17.92 -81.28
C SER A 322 -46.06 18.36 -80.73
N GLN A 323 -45.38 19.26 -81.44
CA GLN A 323 -44.11 19.82 -80.99
C GLN A 323 -44.29 20.70 -79.74
N LEU A 324 -45.35 21.51 -79.70
CA LEU A 324 -45.72 22.30 -78.53
C LEU A 324 -45.94 21.42 -77.30
N LYS A 325 -46.71 20.33 -77.45
CA LYS A 325 -46.95 19.37 -76.36
C LYS A 325 -45.66 18.76 -75.82
N LYS A 326 -44.74 18.34 -76.69
CA LYS A 326 -43.42 17.81 -76.28
C LYS A 326 -42.59 18.83 -75.50
N ASN A 327 -42.63 20.10 -75.90
CA ASN A 327 -41.90 21.16 -75.21
C ASN A 327 -42.49 21.43 -73.81
N LEU A 328 -43.82 21.48 -73.69
CA LEU A 328 -44.51 21.63 -72.41
C LEU A 328 -44.20 20.47 -71.44
N ASP A 329 -44.23 19.22 -71.94
CA ASP A 329 -43.90 18.04 -71.14
C ASP A 329 -42.44 18.06 -70.64
N LYS A 330 -41.52 18.55 -71.48
CA LYS A 330 -40.10 18.68 -71.11
C LYS A 330 -39.93 19.74 -70.00
N GLU A 331 -40.55 20.89 -70.15
CA GLU A 331 -40.45 21.97 -69.16
C GLU A 331 -41.07 21.56 -67.81
N SER A 332 -42.20 20.85 -67.82
CA SER A 332 -42.80 20.29 -66.60
C SER A 332 -41.83 19.37 -65.86
N ARG A 333 -41.11 18.49 -66.58
CA ARG A 333 -40.11 17.58 -65.98
C ARG A 333 -38.89 18.33 -65.45
N ASP A 334 -38.43 19.37 -66.17
CA ASP A 334 -37.29 20.18 -65.74
C ASP A 334 -37.62 20.94 -64.43
N ILE A 335 -38.85 21.45 -64.29
CA ILE A 335 -39.35 22.08 -63.06
C ILE A 335 -39.38 21.07 -61.90
N GLU A 336 -39.91 19.85 -62.12
CA GLU A 336 -39.96 18.80 -61.09
C GLU A 336 -38.57 18.32 -60.66
N ASN A 337 -37.66 18.12 -61.61
CA ASN A 337 -36.29 17.70 -61.33
C ASN A 337 -35.51 18.77 -60.57
N SER A 338 -35.66 20.04 -60.95
CA SER A 338 -35.05 21.17 -60.24
C SER A 338 -35.56 21.26 -58.80
N HIS A 339 -36.87 21.10 -58.60
CA HIS A 339 -37.50 21.10 -57.29
C HIS A 339 -37.01 19.94 -56.39
N ARG A 340 -36.99 18.71 -56.91
CA ARG A 340 -36.46 17.54 -56.18
C ARG A 340 -35.00 17.69 -55.81
N LYS A 341 -34.18 18.21 -56.72
CA LYS A 341 -32.76 18.48 -56.46
C LYS A 341 -32.59 19.47 -55.30
N LYS A 342 -33.37 20.55 -55.30
CA LYS A 342 -33.33 21.56 -54.24
C LYS A 342 -33.76 21.00 -52.87
N ILE A 343 -34.77 20.12 -52.83
CA ILE A 343 -35.15 19.39 -51.60
C ILE A 343 -33.98 18.52 -51.11
N SER A 344 -33.38 17.71 -51.99
CA SER A 344 -32.27 16.82 -51.63
C SER A 344 -31.04 17.60 -51.14
N ASP A 345 -30.73 18.75 -51.75
CA ASP A 345 -29.62 19.61 -51.32
C ASP A 345 -29.87 20.19 -49.91
N LEU A 346 -31.11 20.58 -49.60
CA LEU A 346 -31.49 21.07 -48.28
C LEU A 346 -31.44 19.96 -47.21
N GLU A 347 -31.91 18.75 -47.53
CA GLU A 347 -31.86 17.59 -46.63
C GLU A 347 -30.41 17.17 -46.31
N SER A 348 -29.52 17.18 -47.32
CA SER A 348 -28.09 16.90 -47.10
C SER A 348 -27.44 17.92 -46.16
N ARG A 349 -27.73 19.22 -46.35
CA ARG A 349 -27.19 20.29 -45.49
C ARG A 349 -27.70 20.21 -44.05
N ILE A 350 -28.97 19.83 -43.86
CA ILE A 350 -29.53 19.60 -42.52
C ILE A 350 -28.76 18.47 -41.82
N SER A 351 -28.54 17.34 -42.50
CA SER A 351 -27.83 16.20 -41.93
C SER A 351 -26.38 16.51 -41.56
N GLU A 352 -25.69 17.34 -42.36
CA GLU A 352 -24.33 17.80 -42.04
C GLU A 352 -24.31 18.63 -40.74
N VAL A 353 -25.23 19.59 -40.60
CA VAL A 353 -25.31 20.43 -39.38
C VAL A 353 -25.64 19.61 -38.13
N GLU A 354 -26.53 18.61 -38.24
CA GLU A 354 -26.83 17.69 -37.12
C GLU A 354 -25.61 16.86 -36.70
N LYS A 355 -24.81 16.41 -37.67
CA LYS A 355 -23.58 15.64 -37.41
C LYS A 355 -22.52 16.48 -36.69
N ASP A 356 -22.40 17.76 -37.04
CA ASP A 356 -21.46 18.68 -36.40
C ASP A 356 -21.82 18.95 -34.93
N ILE A 357 -23.12 19.10 -34.63
CA ILE A 357 -23.63 19.20 -33.25
C ILE A 357 -23.28 17.94 -32.44
N ASP A 358 -23.55 16.76 -32.99
CA ASP A 358 -23.28 15.47 -32.34
C ASP A 358 -21.79 15.23 -32.07
N GLN A 359 -20.91 15.63 -33.00
CA GLN A 359 -19.47 15.51 -32.84
C GLN A 359 -18.94 16.36 -31.67
N LYS A 360 -19.43 17.61 -31.54
CA LYS A 360 -19.06 18.48 -30.41
C LYS A 360 -19.46 17.87 -29.07
N HIS A 361 -20.66 17.27 -28.99
CA HIS A 361 -21.11 16.58 -27.78
C HIS A 361 -20.32 15.30 -27.46
N LYS A 362 -19.87 14.54 -28.46
CA LYS A 362 -19.05 13.34 -28.26
C LYS A 362 -17.65 13.65 -27.73
N GLY A 363 -17.01 14.71 -28.24
CA GLY A 363 -15.68 15.14 -27.75
C GLY A 363 -15.69 15.42 -26.24
N LEU A 364 -16.68 16.19 -25.78
CA LEU A 364 -16.80 16.58 -24.38
C LEU A 364 -17.06 15.39 -23.44
N ARG A 365 -17.80 14.36 -23.89
CA ARG A 365 -17.99 13.11 -23.14
C ARG A 365 -16.71 12.29 -23.03
N SER A 366 -15.89 12.27 -24.08
CA SER A 366 -14.60 11.57 -24.07
C SER A 366 -13.64 12.20 -23.08
N ASP A 367 -13.51 13.53 -23.12
CA ASP A 367 -12.62 14.27 -22.22
C ASP A 367 -13.01 14.10 -20.75
N LEU A 368 -14.32 14.02 -20.47
CA LEU A 368 -14.83 13.77 -19.13
C LEU A 368 -14.43 12.38 -18.59
N ALA A 369 -14.58 11.33 -19.41
CA ALA A 369 -14.23 9.96 -19.02
C ALA A 369 -12.73 9.85 -18.71
N THR A 370 -11.87 10.40 -19.57
CA THR A 370 -10.42 10.41 -19.37
C THR A 370 -10.01 11.12 -18.07
N ALA A 371 -10.65 12.25 -17.73
CA ALA A 371 -10.35 12.96 -16.49
C ALA A 371 -10.81 12.20 -15.22
N GLU A 372 -11.93 11.47 -15.29
CA GLU A 372 -12.41 10.62 -14.19
C GLU A 372 -11.53 9.36 -13.99
N ASP A 373 -11.05 8.76 -15.08
CA ASP A 373 -10.13 7.61 -15.05
C ASP A 373 -8.79 7.97 -14.39
N ILE A 374 -8.19 9.10 -14.79
CA ILE A 374 -6.95 9.61 -14.18
C ILE A 374 -7.13 9.82 -12.66
N ASN A 375 -8.29 10.29 -12.21
CA ASN A 375 -8.55 10.45 -10.77
C ASN A 375 -8.58 9.12 -10.01
N LEU A 376 -9.14 8.08 -10.64
CA LEU A 376 -9.16 6.74 -10.07
C LEU A 376 -7.74 6.16 -10.00
N GLU A 377 -6.94 6.34 -11.06
CA GLU A 377 -5.54 5.89 -11.09
C GLU A 377 -4.68 6.57 -10.03
N ILE A 378 -4.81 7.90 -9.85
CA ILE A 378 -4.12 8.64 -8.78
C ILE A 378 -4.50 8.07 -7.40
N LYS A 379 -5.78 7.76 -7.14
CA LYS A 379 -6.22 7.18 -5.87
C LYS A 379 -5.64 5.79 -5.64
N ASN A 380 -5.63 4.95 -6.68
CA ASN A 380 -5.10 3.59 -6.60
C ASN A 380 -3.59 3.59 -6.34
N GLU A 381 -2.83 4.43 -7.07
CA GLU A 381 -1.39 4.52 -6.86
C GLU A 381 -1.03 5.18 -5.51
N LYS A 382 -1.82 6.17 -5.05
CA LYS A 382 -1.72 6.71 -3.68
C LYS A 382 -1.85 5.60 -2.65
N GLN A 383 -2.89 4.77 -2.74
CA GLN A 383 -3.10 3.67 -1.80
C GLN A 383 -1.96 2.66 -1.86
N SER A 384 -1.52 2.27 -3.06
CA SER A 384 -0.37 1.38 -3.26
C SER A 384 0.91 1.89 -2.58
N CYS A 385 1.20 3.20 -2.66
CA CYS A 385 2.34 3.79 -1.95
C CYS A 385 2.20 3.66 -0.43
N LEU A 386 1.01 3.96 0.11
CA LEU A 386 0.75 3.92 1.55
C LEU A 386 0.80 2.48 2.10
N ASP A 387 0.25 1.52 1.35
CA ASP A 387 0.29 0.10 1.72
C ASP A 387 1.74 -0.42 1.77
N ASN A 388 2.59 -0.01 0.82
CA ASN A 388 4.00 -0.35 0.84
C ASN A 388 4.73 0.26 2.06
N ILE A 389 4.43 1.52 2.41
CA ILE A 389 4.98 2.16 3.61
C ILE A 389 4.57 1.37 4.86
N GLU A 390 3.29 1.03 5.01
CA GLU A 390 2.80 0.32 6.19
C GLU A 390 3.40 -1.09 6.29
N ALA A 391 3.51 -1.80 5.17
CA ALA A 391 4.13 -3.12 5.14
C ALA A 391 5.61 -3.09 5.58
N ILE A 392 6.35 -2.02 5.28
CA ILE A 392 7.71 -1.83 5.78
C ILE A 392 7.68 -1.59 7.29
N LYS A 393 6.80 -0.70 7.76
CA LYS A 393 6.68 -0.36 9.19
C LYS A 393 6.35 -1.58 10.05
N ASP A 394 5.41 -2.42 9.61
CA ASP A 394 5.03 -3.64 10.32
C ASP A 394 6.21 -4.61 10.47
N SER A 395 7.01 -4.76 9.41
CA SER A 395 8.24 -5.55 9.44
C SER A 395 9.24 -4.99 10.45
N GLU A 396 9.45 -3.66 10.45
CA GLU A 396 10.38 -2.99 11.36
C GLU A 396 9.95 -3.06 12.83
N LEU A 397 8.66 -2.93 13.11
CA LEU A 397 8.12 -3.09 14.46
C LEU A 397 8.29 -4.52 14.98
N THR A 398 8.10 -5.52 14.11
CA THR A 398 8.33 -6.93 14.43
C THR A 398 9.82 -7.18 14.76
N ASP A 399 10.72 -6.66 13.93
CA ASP A 399 12.17 -6.77 14.15
C ASP A 399 12.62 -6.02 15.42
N LEU A 400 12.01 -4.88 15.75
CA LEU A 400 12.29 -4.14 16.98
C LEU A 400 11.83 -4.92 18.21
N GLN A 401 10.64 -5.54 18.14
CA GLN A 401 10.15 -6.38 19.22
C GLN A 401 11.06 -7.58 19.44
N GLN A 402 11.54 -8.21 18.36
CA GLN A 402 12.52 -9.29 18.44
C GLN A 402 13.83 -8.81 19.07
N PHE A 403 14.32 -7.62 18.68
CA PHE A 403 15.49 -7.01 19.30
C PHE A 403 15.32 -6.80 20.81
N PHE A 404 14.18 -6.26 21.27
CA PHE A 404 13.92 -6.12 22.70
C PHE A 404 13.85 -7.47 23.41
N ASN A 405 13.28 -8.48 22.75
CA ASN A 405 13.18 -9.84 23.28
C ASN A 405 14.54 -10.54 23.36
N ASP A 406 15.50 -10.20 22.53
CA ASP A 406 16.77 -10.92 22.48
C ASP A 406 17.89 -10.21 23.26
N TYR A 407 17.91 -8.87 23.26
CA TYR A 407 19.08 -8.09 23.70
C TYR A 407 18.80 -7.13 24.88
N THR A 408 17.56 -7.08 25.36
CA THR A 408 17.16 -6.13 26.42
C THR A 408 16.36 -6.80 27.52
N ILE A 409 16.38 -6.20 28.71
CA ILE A 409 15.52 -6.58 29.84
C ILE A 409 14.50 -5.49 30.10
N GLU A 410 13.36 -5.88 30.68
CA GLU A 410 12.40 -4.92 31.23
C GLU A 410 12.85 -4.47 32.62
N ILE A 411 12.78 -3.17 32.90
CA ILE A 411 13.07 -2.59 34.21
C ILE A 411 11.76 -2.04 34.78
N LYS A 412 11.42 -2.46 36.01
CA LYS A 412 10.18 -2.05 36.71
C LYS A 412 10.43 -1.20 37.96
N THR A 413 11.65 -0.70 38.20
CA THR A 413 12.07 -0.41 39.58
C THR A 413 11.68 0.96 40.13
N GLN A 414 11.23 0.93 41.39
CA GLN A 414 11.69 1.86 42.43
C GLN A 414 12.43 1.03 43.51
N ASN A 415 13.70 1.35 43.76
CA ASN A 415 14.61 0.86 44.83
C ASN A 415 14.76 -0.66 45.04
N ILE A 416 15.41 -1.38 44.11
CA ILE A 416 15.68 -2.84 44.17
C ILE A 416 17.09 -3.15 43.62
N VAL A 417 17.70 -4.25 44.08
CA VAL A 417 19.02 -4.73 43.65
C VAL A 417 19.16 -4.83 42.14
N VAL A 418 20.26 -4.29 41.62
CA VAL A 418 20.66 -4.36 40.21
C VAL A 418 21.82 -5.34 40.10
N GLY A 419 21.56 -6.61 39.77
CA GLY A 419 22.59 -7.63 39.67
C GLY A 419 22.02 -9.04 39.50
N ILE A 420 22.83 -9.97 38.98
CA ILE A 420 22.43 -11.37 38.90
C ILE A 420 22.84 -12.05 40.23
N PRO A 421 21.91 -12.60 41.02
CA PRO A 421 22.27 -13.28 42.27
C PRO A 421 23.18 -14.48 41.99
N ILE A 422 24.16 -14.70 42.87
CA ILE A 422 25.09 -15.83 42.86
C ILE A 422 25.19 -16.38 44.29
N PHE A 423 25.21 -17.70 44.43
CA PHE A 423 25.67 -18.39 45.64
C PHE A 423 27.11 -18.83 45.48
N ILE A 424 27.93 -18.63 46.50
CA ILE A 424 29.33 -19.04 46.51
C ILE A 424 29.50 -20.10 47.60
N PHE A 425 29.93 -21.30 47.18
CA PHE A 425 30.28 -22.39 48.08
C PHE A 425 31.80 -22.43 48.26
N TYR A 426 32.26 -22.30 49.51
CA TYR A 426 33.68 -22.28 49.84
C TYR A 426 34.09 -23.68 50.29
N PHE A 427 34.83 -24.37 49.44
CA PHE A 427 35.36 -25.70 49.73
C PHE A 427 36.72 -25.58 50.41
N VAL A 428 36.93 -26.39 51.44
CA VAL A 428 38.14 -26.40 52.24
C VAL A 428 38.89 -27.70 52.01
N ASP A 429 40.18 -27.59 51.71
CA ASP A 429 41.04 -28.77 51.63
C ASP A 429 41.10 -29.46 53.00
N PRO A 430 40.69 -30.74 53.07
CA PRO A 430 40.63 -31.48 54.33
C PRO A 430 42.00 -31.61 55.02
N ASN A 431 43.11 -31.43 54.29
CA ASN A 431 44.46 -31.54 54.86
C ASN A 431 45.00 -30.21 55.39
N THR A 432 44.56 -29.08 54.85
CA THR A 432 45.14 -27.76 55.15
C THR A 432 44.19 -26.80 55.86
N SER A 433 42.90 -27.13 55.94
CA SER A 433 41.85 -26.29 56.52
C SER A 433 41.73 -24.89 55.88
N LYS A 434 42.33 -24.70 54.70
CA LYS A 434 42.23 -23.46 53.90
C LYS A 434 41.25 -23.65 52.75
N THR A 435 40.56 -22.57 52.36
CA THR A 435 39.70 -22.58 51.17
C THR A 435 40.53 -23.00 49.94
N SER A 436 40.19 -24.14 49.36
CA SER A 436 40.82 -24.72 48.18
C SER A 436 40.15 -24.20 46.90
N GLU A 437 38.82 -24.10 46.90
CA GLU A 437 38.03 -23.71 45.74
C GLU A 437 36.78 -22.92 46.16
N ARG A 438 36.49 -21.84 45.44
CA ARG A 438 35.25 -21.06 45.55
C ARG A 438 34.40 -21.39 44.35
N VAL A 439 33.24 -22.00 44.58
CA VAL A 439 32.35 -22.47 43.51
C VAL A 439 31.12 -21.55 43.43
N PRO A 440 31.08 -20.62 42.46
CA PRO A 440 29.93 -19.78 42.21
C PRO A 440 28.84 -20.53 41.42
N VAL A 441 27.61 -20.45 41.90
CA VAL A 441 26.43 -21.08 41.30
C VAL A 441 25.32 -20.05 41.16
N LEU A 442 24.83 -19.91 39.93
CA LEU A 442 23.63 -19.12 39.62
C LEU A 442 22.39 -19.83 40.19
N PRO A 443 21.45 -19.10 40.81
CA PRO A 443 20.20 -19.68 41.28
C PRO A 443 19.42 -20.33 40.13
N LEU A 444 18.72 -21.42 40.42
CA LEU A 444 17.91 -22.11 39.44
C LEU A 444 16.52 -21.50 39.37
N MET A 445 16.04 -21.28 38.15
CA MET A 445 14.68 -20.81 37.89
C MET A 445 13.70 -21.99 37.93
N ILE A 446 12.50 -21.77 38.47
CA ILE A 446 11.40 -22.74 38.42
C ILE A 446 10.27 -22.13 37.61
N GLU A 447 9.80 -22.86 36.60
CA GLU A 447 8.69 -22.44 35.76
C GLU A 447 7.71 -23.59 35.62
N ASN A 448 6.43 -23.34 35.92
CA ASN A 448 5.37 -24.36 35.92
C ASN A 448 5.73 -25.62 36.72
N GLY A 449 6.38 -25.44 37.89
CA GLY A 449 6.82 -26.53 38.78
C GLY A 449 8.02 -27.34 38.29
N LYS A 450 8.68 -26.93 37.19
CA LYS A 450 9.88 -27.59 36.65
C LYS A 450 11.10 -26.70 36.76
N VAL A 451 12.23 -27.32 37.09
CA VAL A 451 13.55 -26.68 37.13
C VAL A 451 13.99 -26.33 35.71
N GLN A 452 14.24 -25.05 35.46
CA GLN A 452 14.79 -24.56 34.20
C GLN A 452 16.31 -24.61 34.26
N ARG A 453 16.88 -25.70 33.74
CA ARG A 453 18.33 -25.84 33.56
C ARG A 453 18.72 -25.26 32.21
N THR A 454 19.70 -24.36 32.18
CA THR A 454 20.15 -23.72 30.94
C THR A 454 21.56 -24.16 30.57
N LYS A 455 21.92 -24.08 29.27
CA LYS A 455 23.29 -24.29 28.76
C LYS A 455 24.16 -23.03 28.80
N VAL A 456 23.58 -21.92 29.26
CA VAL A 456 24.27 -20.64 29.52
C VAL A 456 25.44 -20.82 30.50
N THR A 457 25.48 -21.97 31.15
CA THR A 457 26.23 -22.32 32.33
C THR A 457 27.70 -22.59 32.11
N ASP A 458 28.13 -23.32 31.09
CA ASP A 458 29.44 -23.97 31.25
C ASP A 458 30.61 -23.01 30.99
N SER A 459 30.51 -22.18 29.95
CA SER A 459 31.52 -21.14 29.68
C SER A 459 31.47 -20.04 30.73
N PHE A 460 30.28 -19.52 31.02
CA PHE A 460 30.09 -18.45 32.00
C PHE A 460 30.51 -18.90 33.41
N ARG A 461 30.08 -20.09 33.87
CA ARG A 461 30.50 -20.67 35.16
C ARG A 461 32.02 -20.87 35.19
N LYS A 462 32.63 -21.36 34.10
CA LYS A 462 34.09 -21.55 34.06
C LYS A 462 34.83 -20.22 34.18
N GLU A 463 34.38 -19.18 33.49
CA GLU A 463 34.96 -17.83 33.60
C GLU A 463 34.76 -17.24 35.00
N LEU A 464 33.56 -17.36 35.56
CA LEU A 464 33.23 -16.91 36.91
C LEU A 464 34.07 -17.62 37.98
N THR A 465 34.18 -18.95 37.89
CA THR A 465 35.05 -19.77 38.76
C THR A 465 36.52 -19.40 38.59
N ASN A 466 37.00 -19.18 37.36
CA ASN A 466 38.38 -18.74 37.15
C ASN A 466 38.64 -17.37 37.80
N LEU A 467 37.70 -16.44 37.68
CA LEU A 467 37.81 -15.12 38.27
C LEU A 467 37.89 -15.18 39.80
N MET A 468 37.02 -15.97 40.44
CA MET A 468 36.99 -16.13 41.90
C MET A 468 38.13 -16.96 42.49
N ASN A 469 38.90 -17.69 41.67
CA ASN A 469 39.98 -18.57 42.16
C ASN A 469 41.38 -18.21 41.64
N LYS A 470 41.51 -17.47 40.53
CA LYS A 470 42.80 -17.16 39.90
C LYS A 470 43.16 -15.69 39.92
N TYR A 471 42.18 -14.80 40.04
CA TYR A 471 42.41 -13.36 40.03
C TYR A 471 42.47 -12.81 41.46
N THR A 472 43.69 -12.59 41.96
CA THR A 472 43.96 -12.25 43.38
C THR A 472 43.08 -11.12 43.95
N PRO A 473 42.82 -10.00 43.26
CA PRO A 473 41.95 -8.95 43.80
C PRO A 473 40.53 -9.45 44.07
N MET A 474 39.97 -10.25 43.16
CA MET A 474 38.64 -10.85 43.33
C MET A 474 38.63 -11.96 44.37
N VAL A 475 39.68 -12.78 44.43
CA VAL A 475 39.83 -13.82 45.47
C VAL A 475 39.79 -13.19 46.86
N ASN A 476 40.57 -12.12 47.08
CA ASN A 476 40.63 -11.42 48.36
C ASN A 476 39.30 -10.76 48.73
N LEU A 477 38.64 -10.11 47.75
CA LEU A 477 37.32 -9.51 47.95
C LEU A 477 36.28 -10.54 48.37
N VAL A 478 36.19 -11.64 47.61
CA VAL A 478 35.21 -12.72 47.85
C VAL A 478 35.48 -13.46 49.16
N GLU A 479 36.74 -13.61 49.60
CA GLU A 479 37.04 -14.16 50.93
C GLU A 479 36.65 -13.22 52.06
N ASN A 480 37.10 -11.96 52.02
CA ASN A 480 36.86 -11.00 53.10
C ASN A 480 35.36 -10.76 53.31
N GLU A 481 34.61 -10.62 52.21
CA GLU A 481 33.17 -10.39 52.28
C GLU A 481 32.38 -11.69 52.53
N GLY A 482 32.91 -12.84 52.10
CA GLY A 482 32.34 -14.15 52.42
C GLY A 482 32.49 -14.55 53.89
N GLU A 483 33.56 -14.09 54.56
CA GLU A 483 33.72 -14.25 56.01
C GLU A 483 32.74 -13.40 56.80
N LYS A 484 32.46 -12.17 56.34
CA LYS A 484 31.51 -11.27 57.02
C LYS A 484 30.05 -11.73 56.87
N ASN A 485 29.71 -12.35 55.75
CA ASN A 485 28.34 -12.66 55.33
C ASN A 485 28.14 -14.17 55.12
N ASN A 486 28.49 -14.97 56.12
CA ASN A 486 28.37 -16.43 56.07
C ASN A 486 26.95 -16.89 56.43
N LEU A 487 26.20 -17.31 55.43
CA LEU A 487 24.82 -17.79 55.58
C LEU A 487 24.70 -19.03 56.49
N MET A 488 25.76 -19.83 56.60
CA MET A 488 25.76 -21.01 57.48
C MET A 488 25.76 -20.63 58.98
N GLU A 489 26.32 -19.48 59.34
CA GLU A 489 26.32 -18.97 60.72
C GLU A 489 25.00 -18.28 61.05
N SER A 490 24.41 -17.60 60.08
CA SER A 490 23.20 -16.80 60.26
C SER A 490 21.90 -17.60 60.17
N ILE A 491 21.94 -18.78 59.55
CA ILE A 491 20.82 -19.72 59.50
C ILE A 491 21.05 -20.82 60.55
N LYS A 492 20.35 -20.73 61.68
CA LYS A 492 20.45 -21.72 62.76
C LYS A 492 20.07 -23.13 62.27
N ASN A 493 20.91 -24.13 62.55
CA ASN A 493 20.71 -25.53 62.10
C ASN A 493 20.61 -25.64 60.56
N PHE A 494 21.51 -24.97 59.85
CA PHE A 494 21.51 -24.89 58.39
C PHE A 494 21.47 -26.27 57.70
N ASP A 495 22.22 -27.23 58.24
CA ASP A 495 22.22 -28.64 57.83
C ASP A 495 20.82 -29.27 57.82
N THR A 496 20.11 -29.17 58.95
CA THR A 496 18.75 -29.72 59.08
C THR A 496 17.78 -28.96 58.18
N GLN A 497 17.91 -27.63 58.08
CA GLN A 497 17.03 -26.81 57.24
C GLN A 497 17.21 -27.06 55.74
N VAL A 498 18.44 -27.35 55.30
CA VAL A 498 18.70 -27.76 53.90
C VAL A 498 18.08 -29.12 53.62
N GLU A 499 18.18 -30.08 54.56
CA GLU A 499 17.51 -31.38 54.43
C GLU A 499 15.98 -31.25 54.34
N ASP A 500 15.37 -30.42 55.19
CA ASP A 500 13.95 -30.12 55.15
C ASP A 500 13.55 -29.47 53.81
N ALA A 501 14.35 -28.53 53.31
CA ALA A 501 14.15 -27.92 52.00
C ALA A 501 14.23 -28.94 50.84
N ILE A 502 15.11 -29.96 50.90
CA ILE A 502 15.14 -31.05 49.91
C ILE A 502 13.80 -31.81 49.93
N ASN A 503 13.27 -32.10 51.12
CA ASN A 503 11.98 -32.78 51.27
C ASN A 503 10.82 -31.91 50.75
N ASP A 504 10.82 -30.62 51.04
CA ASP A 504 9.82 -29.67 50.56
C ASP A 504 9.82 -29.59 49.03
N LEU A 505 11.00 -29.45 48.41
CA LEU A 505 11.16 -29.44 46.95
C LEU A 505 10.69 -30.76 46.30
N ARG A 506 10.89 -31.90 46.99
CA ARG A 506 10.35 -33.20 46.57
C ARG A 506 8.82 -33.24 46.67
N MET A 507 8.26 -32.79 47.78
CA MET A 507 6.80 -32.76 48.01
C MET A 507 6.09 -31.84 47.00
N GLN A 508 6.73 -30.73 46.63
CA GLN A 508 6.28 -29.81 45.58
C GLN A 508 6.49 -30.35 44.16
N LYS A 509 7.04 -31.57 44.01
CA LYS A 509 7.34 -32.23 42.72
C LYS A 509 8.33 -31.45 41.84
N ILE A 510 9.14 -30.57 42.43
CA ILE A 510 10.24 -29.87 41.75
C ILE A 510 11.44 -30.82 41.61
N LEU A 511 11.70 -31.64 42.63
CA LEU A 511 12.71 -32.69 42.63
C LEU A 511 12.08 -34.09 42.57
N GLY A 512 12.62 -34.95 41.70
CA GLY A 512 12.26 -36.37 41.68
C GLY A 512 12.82 -37.12 42.88
N LYS A 513 12.14 -38.19 43.33
CA LYS A 513 12.54 -38.98 44.51
C LYS A 513 14.02 -39.39 44.50
N LYS A 514 14.49 -40.00 43.41
CA LYS A 514 15.88 -40.46 43.26
C LYS A 514 16.90 -39.32 43.36
N SER A 515 16.57 -38.16 42.81
CA SER A 515 17.44 -36.97 42.86
C SER A 515 17.47 -36.35 44.26
N ALA A 516 16.34 -36.33 44.96
CA ALA A 516 16.26 -35.86 46.34
C ALA A 516 17.07 -36.77 47.29
N ASP A 517 16.94 -38.10 47.14
CA ASP A 517 17.70 -39.06 47.95
C ASP A 517 19.22 -38.92 47.71
N GLN A 518 19.65 -38.84 46.44
CA GLN A 518 21.06 -38.61 46.09
C GLN A 518 21.57 -37.25 46.63
N ALA A 519 20.77 -36.19 46.50
CA ALA A 519 21.14 -34.87 46.99
C ALA A 519 21.36 -34.87 48.50
N LYS A 520 20.47 -35.53 49.24
CA LYS A 520 20.57 -35.65 50.70
C LYS A 520 21.85 -36.37 51.11
N ASP A 521 22.17 -37.51 50.50
CA ASP A 521 23.38 -38.27 50.80
C ASP A 521 24.65 -37.46 50.53
N VAL A 522 24.70 -36.74 49.40
CA VAL A 522 25.89 -35.95 49.04
C VAL A 522 25.99 -34.69 49.89
N ILE A 523 24.90 -33.93 50.09
CA ILE A 523 24.92 -32.70 50.89
C ILE A 523 25.34 -32.97 52.33
N ASN A 524 24.85 -34.06 52.94
CA ASN A 524 25.28 -34.46 54.28
C ASN A 524 26.78 -34.78 54.34
N ASN A 525 27.36 -35.27 53.24
CA ASN A 525 28.81 -35.48 53.15
C ASN A 525 29.59 -34.20 52.84
N LEU A 526 28.99 -33.17 52.23
CA LEU A 526 29.67 -31.90 51.91
C LEU A 526 29.61 -30.90 53.05
N MET A 527 28.51 -30.89 53.80
CA MET A 527 28.36 -30.08 55.00
C MET A 527 28.94 -30.86 56.17
N TRP A 528 29.35 -30.15 57.22
CA TRP A 528 30.09 -30.74 58.34
C TRP A 528 29.33 -31.90 58.98
#